data_AF-A0A8T3NCT1-F1
#
_entry.id   AF-A0A8T3NCT1-F1
#
_cell.length_a   1.000
_cell.length_b   1.000
_cell.length_c   1.000
_cell.angle_alpha   90.00
_cell.angle_beta   90.00
_cell.angle_gamma   90.00
#
_symmetry.space_group_name_H-M   'P 1'
#
loop_
_entity.id
_entity.type
_entity.pdbx_description
1 polymer ?
#
loop_
_entity_poly.entity_id
_entity_poly.type
_entity_poly.pdbx_seq_one_letter_code
_entity_poly.pdbx_strand_id
1 'polypeptide(L)'
;MAGSPGLRPVLERLARLSRHDPHDPDLRMVVQARAQDACEYCLMPTVMRFEIDHVIPHGRWQNYLDGKLLVQPHLGERGPDHLDNFAWSCSFCNGTKREQTSWRVGRQRFSLFNPRRARWSEHFVFADHFLFVVGVTEIGRATERAVGFNDPRRGGPLGARHRAIVEGRYPPPWARDWGY
;
A
#
# COMPACT_ATOMS: atom_id res chain seq x y z
N MET A 1 -9.24 -6.83 -14.81
CA MET A 1 -9.95 -6.13 -15.91
C MET A 1 -8.94 -5.27 -16.65
N ALA A 2 -8.91 -5.39 -17.99
CA ALA A 2 -8.00 -4.67 -18.87
C ALA A 2 -8.21 -3.15 -18.74
N GLY A 3 -7.11 -2.39 -18.69
CA GLY A 3 -7.12 -0.95 -18.44
C GLY A 3 -8.01 -0.19 -19.43
N SER A 4 -8.79 0.75 -18.90
CA SER A 4 -9.63 1.65 -19.69
C SER A 4 -8.81 2.25 -20.85
N PRO A 5 -9.28 2.22 -22.12
CA PRO A 5 -8.48 2.64 -23.28
C PRO A 5 -7.84 4.03 -23.16
N GLY A 6 -8.44 4.93 -22.37
CA GLY A 6 -7.90 6.27 -22.09
C GLY A 6 -6.71 6.33 -21.12
N LEU A 7 -6.45 5.28 -20.33
CA LEU A 7 -5.34 5.25 -19.35
C LEU A 7 -3.98 4.97 -20.01
N ARG A 8 -3.96 4.25 -21.13
CA ARG A 8 -2.72 3.79 -21.75
C ARG A 8 -1.82 4.95 -22.24
N PRO A 9 -2.34 5.97 -22.95
CA PRO A 9 -1.52 7.13 -23.33
C PRO A 9 -1.01 7.92 -22.12
N VAL A 10 -1.81 8.02 -21.06
CA VAL A 10 -1.43 8.70 -19.79
C VAL A 10 -0.29 7.94 -19.11
N LEU A 11 -0.40 6.61 -19.01
CA LEU A 11 0.64 5.73 -18.48
C LEU A 11 1.94 5.84 -19.27
N GLU A 12 1.87 5.80 -20.60
CA GLU A 12 3.05 5.90 -21.47
C GLU A 12 3.74 7.26 -21.34
N ARG A 13 2.97 8.34 -21.15
CA ARG A 13 3.52 9.68 -20.89
C ARG A 13 4.20 9.74 -19.53
N LEU A 14 3.53 9.28 -18.48
CA LEU A 14 4.07 9.29 -17.11
C LEU A 14 5.33 8.43 -17.00
N ALA A 15 5.36 7.24 -17.60
CA ALA A 15 6.52 6.34 -17.54
C ALA A 15 7.82 6.92 -18.13
N ARG A 16 7.75 7.99 -18.92
CA ARG A 16 8.92 8.69 -19.48
C ARG A 16 9.47 9.77 -18.56
N LEU A 17 8.72 10.17 -17.54
CA LEU A 17 9.14 11.19 -16.59
C LEU A 17 9.95 10.54 -15.47
N SER A 18 11.00 11.21 -15.03
CA SER A 18 11.82 10.75 -13.90
C SER A 18 11.22 11.13 -12.55
N ARG A 19 10.30 12.08 -12.49
CA ARG A 19 9.65 12.57 -11.27
C ARG A 19 8.20 12.95 -11.54
N HIS A 20 7.37 12.87 -10.51
CA HIS A 20 5.95 13.18 -10.58
C HIS A 20 5.48 13.94 -9.34
N ASP A 21 4.50 14.83 -9.53
CA ASP A 21 3.78 15.45 -8.41
C ASP A 21 2.68 14.49 -7.90
N PRO A 22 2.69 14.05 -6.63
CA PRO A 22 1.65 13.18 -6.06
C PRO A 22 0.24 13.79 -6.05
N HIS A 23 0.12 15.10 -6.32
CA HIS A 23 -1.14 15.81 -6.48
C HIS A 23 -1.64 15.89 -7.93
N ASP A 24 -0.83 15.49 -8.91
CA ASP A 24 -1.23 15.44 -10.33
C ASP A 24 -2.45 14.51 -10.51
N PRO A 25 -3.58 15.01 -11.05
CA PRO A 25 -4.78 14.20 -11.25
C PRO A 25 -4.56 12.96 -12.12
N ASP A 26 -3.74 13.07 -13.18
CA ASP A 26 -3.47 11.99 -14.11
C ASP A 26 -2.62 10.90 -13.44
N LEU A 27 -1.64 11.32 -12.64
CA LEU A 27 -0.86 10.40 -11.81
C LEU A 27 -1.77 9.68 -10.80
N ARG A 28 -2.60 10.42 -10.06
CA ARG A 28 -3.52 9.85 -9.07
C ARG A 28 -4.46 8.83 -9.69
N MET A 29 -5.02 9.16 -10.85
CA MET A 29 -5.87 8.25 -11.61
C MET A 29 -5.12 6.96 -11.99
N VAL A 30 -3.86 7.07 -12.42
CA VAL A 30 -3.00 5.93 -12.75
C VAL A 30 -2.68 5.06 -11.54
N VAL A 31 -2.27 5.65 -10.43
CA VAL A 31 -1.91 4.93 -9.19
C VAL A 31 -3.15 4.24 -8.61
N GLN A 32 -4.31 4.91 -8.60
CA GLN A 32 -5.60 4.34 -8.16
C GLN A 32 -6.04 3.18 -9.06
N ALA A 33 -5.97 3.34 -10.39
CA ALA A 33 -6.34 2.29 -11.33
C ALA A 33 -5.47 1.04 -11.16
N ARG A 34 -4.15 1.22 -11.01
CA ARG A 34 -3.20 0.14 -10.73
C ARG A 34 -3.51 -0.60 -9.42
N ALA A 35 -3.98 0.13 -8.41
CA ALA A 35 -4.39 -0.40 -7.12
C ALA A 35 -5.78 -1.09 -7.13
N GLN A 36 -6.43 -1.15 -8.30
CA GLN A 36 -7.78 -1.72 -8.47
C GLN A 36 -8.80 -1.13 -7.48
N ASP A 37 -8.72 0.19 -7.31
CA ASP A 37 -9.60 0.99 -6.47
C ASP A 37 -9.65 0.57 -4.99
N ALA A 38 -8.53 0.10 -4.44
CA ALA A 38 -8.39 -0.19 -3.02
C ALA A 38 -7.02 0.20 -2.48
N CYS A 39 -6.92 0.41 -1.17
CA CYS A 39 -5.65 0.69 -0.50
C CYS A 39 -4.70 -0.50 -0.68
N GLU A 40 -3.49 -0.24 -1.18
CA GLU A 40 -2.53 -1.31 -1.50
C GLU A 40 -1.92 -1.98 -0.26
N TYR A 41 -2.22 -1.45 0.94
CA TYR A 41 -1.81 -2.01 2.22
C TYR A 41 -2.92 -2.84 2.87
N CYS A 42 -4.07 -2.22 3.17
CA CYS A 42 -5.14 -2.85 3.94
C CYS A 42 -6.34 -3.29 3.10
N LEU A 43 -6.31 -3.08 1.78
CA LEU A 43 -7.36 -3.40 0.82
C LEU A 43 -8.70 -2.70 1.06
N MET A 44 -8.71 -1.63 1.87
CA MET A 44 -9.92 -0.79 2.00
C MET A 44 -10.28 -0.20 0.63
N PRO A 45 -11.51 -0.39 0.12
CA PRO A 45 -11.96 0.26 -1.10
C PRO A 45 -11.76 1.77 -1.04
N THR A 46 -11.47 2.40 -2.17
CA THR A 46 -11.33 3.86 -2.23
C THR A 46 -12.60 4.51 -1.72
N VAL A 47 -12.43 5.37 -0.71
CA VAL A 47 -13.47 6.27 -0.19
C VAL A 47 -12.91 7.69 -0.19
N MET A 48 -13.64 8.65 0.38
CA MET A 48 -13.41 10.10 0.26
C MET A 48 -11.96 10.62 0.45
N ARG A 49 -11.07 9.95 1.19
CA ARG A 49 -9.70 10.45 1.45
C ARG A 49 -8.63 9.38 1.24
N PHE A 50 -8.03 9.40 0.06
CA PHE A 50 -6.89 8.57 -0.33
C PHE A 50 -5.76 9.43 -0.89
N GLU A 51 -4.54 8.98 -0.65
CA GLU A 51 -3.31 9.68 -0.95
C GLU A 51 -2.34 8.75 -1.68
N ILE A 52 -1.38 9.37 -2.38
CA ILE A 52 -0.22 8.65 -2.89
C ILE A 52 0.80 8.59 -1.76
N ASP A 53 1.08 7.38 -1.29
CA ASP A 53 2.17 7.11 -0.36
C ASP A 53 3.46 6.81 -1.13
N HIS A 54 4.59 7.26 -0.57
CA HIS A 54 5.92 6.87 -1.00
C HIS A 54 6.33 5.60 -0.25
N VAL A 55 6.38 4.46 -0.93
CA VAL A 55 6.78 3.18 -0.33
C VAL A 55 8.13 3.30 0.35
N ILE A 56 9.10 3.93 -0.32
CA ILE A 56 10.31 4.50 0.29
C ILE A 56 10.09 6.00 0.50
N PRO A 57 9.90 6.46 1.74
CA PRO A 57 9.67 7.87 2.04
C PRO A 57 10.85 8.77 1.64
N HIS A 58 10.55 10.03 1.31
CA HIS A 58 11.55 11.05 0.97
C HIS A 58 12.67 11.14 2.02
N GLY A 59 12.31 11.23 3.30
CA GLY A 59 13.27 11.32 4.42
C GLY A 59 14.14 10.07 4.60
N ARG A 60 13.83 8.98 3.90
CA ARG A 60 14.60 7.72 3.91
C ARG A 60 15.32 7.44 2.61
N TRP A 61 15.19 8.29 1.58
CA TRP A 61 15.71 8.00 0.25
C TRP A 61 17.24 7.84 0.22
N GLN A 62 17.99 8.68 0.93
CA GLN A 62 19.45 8.52 0.99
C GLN A 62 19.86 7.19 1.64
N ASN A 63 19.20 6.80 2.74
CA ASN A 63 19.46 5.51 3.37
C ASN A 63 19.11 4.33 2.45
N TYR A 64 18.12 4.50 1.57
CA TYR A 64 17.77 3.51 0.56
C TYR A 64 18.87 3.36 -0.49
N LEU A 65 19.40 4.47 -1.03
CA LEU A 65 20.54 4.45 -1.97
C LEU A 65 21.80 3.87 -1.34
N ASP A 66 22.06 4.19 -0.06
CA ASP A 66 23.19 3.67 0.69
C ASP A 66 23.07 2.18 1.09
N GLY A 67 21.95 1.51 0.75
CA GLY A 67 21.71 0.12 1.15
C GLY A 67 21.48 -0.09 2.66
N LYS A 68 21.14 0.97 3.40
CA LYS A 68 20.93 0.95 4.87
C LYS A 68 19.51 0.55 5.27
N LEU A 69 18.58 0.43 4.32
CA LEU A 69 17.22 -0.03 4.58
C LEU A 69 17.11 -1.55 4.37
N LEU A 70 16.19 -2.18 5.10
CA LEU A 70 15.84 -3.60 4.92
C LEU A 70 14.98 -3.87 3.67
N VAL A 71 14.63 -2.81 2.91
CA VAL A 71 13.90 -2.93 1.65
C VAL A 71 14.90 -3.17 0.53
N GLN A 72 14.67 -4.18 -0.30
CA GLN A 72 15.56 -4.48 -1.43
C GLN A 72 15.55 -3.32 -2.45
N PRO A 73 16.74 -2.77 -2.81
CA PRO A 73 16.85 -1.76 -3.85
C PRO A 73 16.35 -2.27 -5.21
N HIS A 74 15.49 -1.49 -5.87
CA HIS A 74 14.91 -1.83 -7.19
C HIS A 74 14.65 -0.60 -8.10
N LEU A 75 14.66 0.61 -7.55
CA LEU A 75 14.36 1.87 -8.24
C LEU A 75 15.59 2.62 -8.79
N GLY A 76 16.80 2.21 -8.40
CA GLY A 76 18.04 2.92 -8.76
C GLY A 76 18.00 4.41 -8.40
N GLU A 77 18.49 5.25 -9.30
CA GLU A 77 18.59 6.71 -9.12
C GLU A 77 17.35 7.51 -9.55
N ARG A 78 16.22 6.84 -9.85
CA ARG A 78 14.99 7.49 -10.34
C ARG A 78 14.32 8.45 -9.34
N GLY A 79 14.83 8.51 -8.11
CA GLY A 79 14.35 9.42 -7.08
C GLY A 79 13.06 8.94 -6.38
N PRO A 80 12.72 9.57 -5.24
CA PRO A 80 11.57 9.17 -4.43
C PRO A 80 10.22 9.44 -5.12
N ASP A 81 10.13 10.44 -6.01
CA ASP A 81 8.90 10.83 -6.71
C ASP A 81 8.64 10.07 -8.01
N HIS A 82 9.21 8.87 -8.15
CA HIS A 82 8.97 8.03 -9.32
C HIS A 82 7.70 7.19 -9.15
N LEU A 83 6.97 6.94 -10.24
CA LEU A 83 5.72 6.17 -10.25
C LEU A 83 5.86 4.78 -9.59
N ASP A 84 7.03 4.16 -9.77
CA ASP A 84 7.37 2.85 -9.21
C ASP A 84 7.61 2.87 -7.70
N ASN A 85 7.69 4.04 -7.05
CA ASN A 85 7.76 4.19 -5.59
C ASN A 85 6.39 4.49 -4.96
N PHE A 86 5.36 4.73 -5.77
CA PHE A 86 4.06 5.16 -5.26
C PHE A 86 3.17 4.00 -4.88
N ALA A 87 2.33 4.19 -3.88
CA ALA A 87 1.25 3.30 -3.51
C ALA A 87 -0.05 4.08 -3.29
N TRP A 88 -1.19 3.53 -3.75
CA TRP A 88 -2.50 4.10 -3.42
C TRP A 88 -2.85 3.72 -1.98
N SER A 89 -3.01 4.71 -1.11
CA SER A 89 -3.14 4.47 0.32
C SER A 89 -4.31 5.23 0.94
N CYS A 90 -5.04 4.57 1.85
CA CYS A 90 -6.01 5.27 2.66
C CYS A 90 -5.29 6.17 3.68
N SER A 91 -5.95 7.24 4.11
CA SER A 91 -5.36 8.21 5.07
C SER A 91 -4.85 7.56 6.36
N PHE A 92 -5.50 6.48 6.83
CA PHE A 92 -5.03 5.75 8.01
C PHE A 92 -3.69 5.06 7.75
N CYS A 93 -3.59 4.21 6.72
CA CYS A 93 -2.37 3.46 6.43
C CYS A 93 -1.21 4.40 6.08
N ASN A 94 -1.47 5.44 5.28
CA ASN A 94 -0.45 6.43 4.95
C ASN A 94 0.02 7.18 6.22
N GLY A 95 -0.94 7.68 7.00
CA GLY A 95 -0.70 8.48 8.20
C GLY A 95 -0.06 7.71 9.36
N THR A 96 -0.18 6.38 9.41
CA THR A 96 0.55 5.53 10.37
C THR A 96 1.90 5.08 9.82
N LYS A 97 1.98 4.65 8.55
CA LYS A 97 3.25 4.25 7.92
C LYS A 97 4.27 5.39 7.98
N ARG A 98 3.92 6.61 7.57
CA ARG A 98 4.82 7.78 7.58
C ARG A 98 6.21 7.42 7.02
N GLU A 99 7.25 7.72 7.80
CA GLU A 99 8.68 7.47 7.52
C GLU A 99 9.14 6.04 7.88
N GLN A 100 8.23 5.13 8.24
CA GLN A 100 8.56 3.76 8.62
C GLN A 100 8.82 2.90 7.37
N THR A 101 9.97 2.21 7.36
CA THR A 101 10.35 1.27 6.30
C THR A 101 10.64 -0.14 6.83
N SER A 102 10.61 -0.30 8.16
CA SER A 102 10.76 -1.58 8.84
C SER A 102 10.13 -1.55 10.23
N TRP A 103 9.81 -2.72 10.76
CA TRP A 103 9.30 -2.88 12.12
C TRP A 103 9.89 -4.10 12.81
N ARG A 104 9.90 -4.07 14.14
CA ARG A 104 10.47 -5.14 14.96
C ARG A 104 9.42 -6.22 15.24
N VAL A 105 9.74 -7.46 14.87
CA VAL A 105 8.96 -8.66 15.19
C VAL A 105 9.85 -9.55 16.07
N GLY A 106 9.51 -9.65 17.36
CA GLY A 106 10.37 -10.29 18.35
C GLY A 106 11.70 -9.54 18.53
N ARG A 107 12.81 -10.24 18.28
CA ARG A 107 14.18 -9.68 18.39
C ARG A 107 14.73 -9.14 17.07
N GLN A 108 14.07 -9.39 15.94
CA GLN A 108 14.57 -9.01 14.61
C GLN A 108 13.71 -7.91 13.99
N ARG A 109 14.31 -7.12 13.08
CA ARG A 109 13.60 -6.13 12.28
C ARG A 109 13.39 -6.69 10.88
N PHE A 110 12.22 -6.43 10.30
CA PHE A 110 11.88 -6.81 8.95
C PHE A 110 11.37 -5.59 8.19
N SER A 111 11.57 -5.56 6.87
CA SER A 111 10.99 -4.54 6.01
C SER A 111 9.46 -4.56 6.08
N LEU A 112 8.85 -3.40 5.82
CA LEU A 112 7.42 -3.35 5.57
C LEU A 112 7.10 -3.88 4.18
N PHE A 113 5.87 -4.31 4.00
CA PHE A 113 5.32 -4.80 2.74
C PHE A 113 5.44 -3.72 1.67
N ASN A 114 5.95 -4.14 0.51
CA ASN A 114 6.10 -3.28 -0.66
C ASN A 114 5.13 -3.76 -1.76
N PRO A 115 4.02 -3.04 -2.03
CA PRO A 115 3.04 -3.43 -3.04
C PRO A 115 3.59 -3.40 -4.48
N ARG A 116 4.79 -2.85 -4.70
CA ARG A 116 5.48 -2.85 -6.00
C ARG A 116 6.28 -4.14 -6.24
N ARG A 117 6.53 -4.93 -5.19
CA ARG A 117 7.48 -6.05 -5.22
C ARG A 117 6.93 -7.36 -4.64
N ALA A 118 5.86 -7.29 -3.85
CA ALA A 118 5.31 -8.42 -3.13
C ALA A 118 3.82 -8.61 -3.42
N ARG A 119 3.35 -9.87 -3.44
CA ARG A 119 1.93 -10.18 -3.59
C ARG A 119 1.27 -10.16 -2.21
N TRP A 120 0.14 -9.45 -2.09
CA TRP A 120 -0.52 -9.29 -0.79
C TRP A 120 -0.88 -10.63 -0.14
N SER A 121 -1.43 -11.57 -0.90
CA SER A 121 -1.87 -12.90 -0.42
C SER A 121 -0.72 -13.83 0.02
N GLU A 122 0.54 -13.50 -0.28
CA GLU A 122 1.70 -14.23 0.24
C GLU A 122 2.07 -13.78 1.66
N HIS A 123 1.66 -12.57 2.05
CA HIS A 123 2.06 -11.96 3.33
C HIS A 123 0.92 -11.83 4.33
N PHE A 124 -0.32 -11.76 3.86
CA PHE A 124 -1.49 -11.51 4.68
C PHE A 124 -2.63 -12.47 4.35
N VAL A 125 -3.40 -12.78 5.39
CA VAL A 125 -4.66 -13.52 5.29
C VAL A 125 -5.77 -12.73 5.99
N PHE A 126 -7.01 -13.02 5.64
CA PHE A 126 -8.17 -12.52 6.35
C PHE A 126 -8.56 -13.46 7.49
N ALA A 127 -9.05 -12.91 8.60
CA ALA A 127 -9.63 -13.67 9.70
C ALA A 127 -10.92 -13.01 10.20
N ASP A 128 -11.79 -13.81 10.82
CA ASP A 128 -13.10 -13.41 11.33
C ASP A 128 -13.94 -12.64 10.29
N HIS A 129 -14.38 -13.35 9.24
CA HIS A 129 -15.23 -12.77 8.20
C HIS A 129 -14.65 -11.47 7.59
N PHE A 130 -13.34 -11.51 7.29
CA PHE A 130 -12.56 -10.39 6.77
C PHE A 130 -12.29 -9.23 7.74
N LEU A 131 -12.74 -9.30 9.00
CA LEU A 131 -12.57 -8.21 9.95
C LEU A 131 -11.11 -7.97 10.33
N PHE A 132 -10.28 -9.01 10.38
CA PHE A 132 -8.86 -8.88 10.69
C PHE A 132 -8.00 -9.16 9.45
N VAL A 133 -6.92 -8.37 9.31
CA VAL A 133 -5.84 -8.63 8.36
C VAL A 133 -4.64 -9.14 9.15
N VAL A 134 -4.29 -10.40 8.99
CA VAL A 134 -3.27 -11.07 9.80
C VAL A 134 -2.02 -11.32 8.96
N GLY A 135 -0.86 -10.87 9.45
CA GLY A 135 0.42 -11.15 8.82
C GLY A 135 0.90 -12.59 9.04
N VAL A 136 1.05 -13.36 7.97
CA VAL A 136 1.48 -14.78 8.05
C VAL A 136 2.99 -14.98 7.84
N THR A 137 3.67 -13.98 7.27
CA THR A 137 5.15 -13.90 7.16
C THR A 137 5.72 -12.86 8.13
N GLU A 138 7.05 -12.79 8.32
CA GLU A 138 7.61 -11.72 9.15
C GLU A 138 7.40 -10.32 8.56
N ILE A 139 7.46 -10.17 7.23
CA ILE A 139 7.12 -8.91 6.54
C ILE A 139 5.64 -8.56 6.78
N GLY A 140 4.75 -9.55 6.69
CA GLY A 140 3.33 -9.39 7.00
C GLY A 140 3.12 -8.90 8.43
N ARG A 141 3.70 -9.60 9.42
CA ARG A 141 3.60 -9.23 10.84
C ARG A 141 4.22 -7.86 11.15
N ALA A 142 5.33 -7.54 10.51
CA ALA A 142 5.97 -6.23 10.65
C ALA A 142 5.05 -5.12 10.16
N THR A 143 4.46 -5.30 8.97
CA THR A 143 3.54 -4.34 8.36
C THR A 143 2.24 -4.18 9.14
N GLU A 144 1.61 -5.30 9.51
CA GLU A 144 0.37 -5.32 10.30
C GLU A 144 0.53 -4.47 11.57
N ARG A 145 1.65 -4.63 12.28
CA ARG A 145 1.95 -3.91 13.52
C ARG A 145 2.35 -2.46 13.30
N ALA A 146 3.21 -2.19 12.31
CA ALA A 146 3.68 -0.83 12.02
C ALA A 146 2.57 0.10 11.53
N VAL A 147 1.70 -0.44 10.67
CA VAL A 147 0.61 0.29 10.04
C VAL A 147 -0.65 0.24 10.90
N GLY A 148 -0.77 -0.76 11.79
CA GLY A 148 -1.89 -0.89 12.72
C GLY A 148 -3.16 -1.37 12.06
N PHE A 149 -3.09 -2.37 11.16
CA PHE A 149 -4.24 -2.84 10.39
C PHE A 149 -5.46 -3.25 11.23
N ASN A 150 -5.22 -3.68 12.47
CA ASN A 150 -6.22 -4.20 13.38
C ASN A 150 -6.41 -3.30 14.61
N ASP A 151 -6.12 -2.00 14.47
CA ASP A 151 -6.26 -1.04 15.56
C ASP A 151 -7.75 -0.80 15.92
N PRO A 152 -8.16 -1.06 17.18
CA PRO A 152 -9.55 -0.98 17.63
C PRO A 152 -9.99 0.42 18.08
N ARG A 153 -9.10 1.43 18.04
CA ARG A 153 -9.44 2.78 18.48
C ARG A 153 -10.63 3.33 17.71
N ARG A 154 -11.43 4.19 18.34
CA ARG A 154 -12.56 4.86 17.70
C ARG A 154 -12.08 5.64 16.47
N GLY A 155 -12.67 5.37 15.31
CA GLY A 155 -12.23 5.94 14.03
C GLY A 155 -11.04 5.22 13.38
N GLY A 156 -10.56 4.13 13.98
CA GLY A 156 -9.54 3.25 13.43
C GLY A 156 -10.05 2.29 12.34
N PRO A 157 -9.15 1.47 11.78
CA PRO A 157 -9.41 0.63 10.63
C PRO A 157 -10.43 -0.48 10.90
N LEU A 158 -10.51 -1.02 12.12
CA LEU A 158 -11.49 -2.07 12.42
C LEU A 158 -12.93 -1.58 12.27
N GLY A 159 -13.26 -0.41 12.81
CA GLY A 159 -14.61 0.16 12.67
C GLY A 159 -14.95 0.52 11.22
N ALA A 160 -13.99 1.08 10.48
CA ALA A 160 -14.16 1.38 9.05
C ALA A 160 -14.33 0.11 8.21
N ARG A 161 -13.55 -0.94 8.49
CA ARG A 161 -13.60 -2.22 7.79
C ARG A 161 -14.89 -2.97 8.10
N HIS A 162 -15.31 -3.03 9.36
CA HIS A 162 -16.60 -3.60 9.76
C HIS A 162 -17.76 -2.96 8.98
N ARG A 163 -17.80 -1.62 8.91
CA ARG A 163 -18.82 -0.92 8.10
C ARG A 163 -18.77 -1.33 6.63
N ALA A 164 -17.57 -1.35 6.04
CA ALA A 164 -17.41 -1.75 4.64
C ALA A 164 -17.78 -3.22 4.38
N ILE A 165 -17.57 -4.12 5.35
CA ILE A 165 -18.01 -5.53 5.30
C ILE A 165 -19.54 -5.60 5.30
N VAL A 166 -20.21 -4.92 6.24
CA VAL A 166 -21.68 -4.88 6.33
C VAL A 166 -22.32 -4.32 5.05
N GLU A 167 -21.67 -3.35 4.42
CA GLU A 167 -22.09 -2.78 3.14
C GLU A 167 -21.72 -3.65 1.92
N GLY A 168 -21.07 -4.80 2.12
CA GLY A 168 -20.66 -5.71 1.06
C GLY A 168 -19.53 -5.19 0.17
N ARG A 169 -18.80 -4.16 0.61
CA ARG A 169 -17.70 -3.51 -0.12
C ARG A 169 -16.31 -4.06 0.23
N TYR A 170 -16.16 -4.67 1.40
CA TYR A 170 -14.88 -5.25 1.86
C TYR A 170 -14.97 -6.77 2.03
N PRO A 171 -13.93 -7.53 1.61
CA PRO A 171 -12.79 -7.06 0.82
C PRO A 171 -13.25 -6.72 -0.61
N PRO A 172 -12.42 -6.03 -1.41
CA PRO A 172 -12.68 -5.80 -2.82
C PRO A 172 -12.99 -7.14 -3.53
N PRO A 173 -13.90 -7.18 -4.52
CA PRO A 173 -14.33 -8.43 -5.14
C PRO A 173 -13.17 -9.30 -5.63
N TRP A 174 -12.15 -8.69 -6.24
CA TRP A 174 -10.96 -9.37 -6.76
C TRP A 174 -10.07 -10.02 -5.69
N ALA A 175 -10.25 -9.67 -4.41
CA ALA A 175 -9.52 -10.25 -3.28
C ALA A 175 -10.29 -11.38 -2.57
N ARG A 176 -11.59 -11.58 -2.91
CA ARG A 176 -12.42 -12.64 -2.31
C ARG A 176 -11.99 -14.03 -2.76
N ASP A 177 -11.46 -14.12 -3.97
CA ASP A 177 -11.10 -15.39 -4.61
C ASP A 177 -9.79 -16.00 -4.07
N TRP A 178 -9.17 -15.40 -3.04
CA TRP A 178 -7.93 -15.90 -2.45
C TRP A 178 -8.11 -17.09 -1.50
N GLY A 179 -9.33 -17.57 -1.31
CA GLY A 179 -9.60 -18.88 -0.68
C GLY A 179 -9.62 -18.89 0.85
N TYR A 180 -10.13 -17.84 1.49
CA TYR A 180 -10.28 -17.73 2.95
C TYR A 180 -11.72 -17.96 3.41
#